data_AF-A0A838HM08-F1
#
_entry.id   AF-A0A838HM08-F1
#
_cell.length_a   1.000
_cell.length_b   1.000
_cell.length_c   1.000
_cell.angle_alpha   90.00
_cell.angle_beta   90.00
_cell.angle_gamma   90.00
#
_symmetry.space_group_name_H-M   'P 1'
#
loop_
_entity.id
_entity.type
_entity.pdbx_description
1 polymer ?
#
loop_
_entity_poly.entity_id
_entity_poly.type
_entity_poly.pdbx_seq_one_letter_code
_entity_poly.pdbx_strand_id
1 'polypeptide(L)' 'MRGTWLKSRCLALLHHVARMKDSIVMTKRGKPIARPASLRKSGSRPTLGSVSLIAHEDEAYYGTGQSWDGEAERPTFEG' A
#
# COMPACT_ATOMS: atom_id res chain seq x y z
N MET A 1 26.43 4.24 -16.09
CA MET A 1 25.62 3.03 -15.76
C MET A 1 25.69 2.71 -14.26
N ARG A 2 24.99 3.44 -13.37
CA ARG A 2 25.06 3.22 -11.90
C ARG A 2 23.73 2.79 -11.24
N GLY A 3 22.61 2.87 -11.96
CA GLY A 3 21.27 2.64 -11.39
C GLY A 3 20.89 1.17 -11.17
N THR A 4 21.37 0.27 -12.03
CA THR A 4 21.05 -1.16 -11.97
C THR A 4 21.77 -1.89 -10.84
N TRP A 5 23.04 -1.54 -10.59
CA TRP A 5 23.85 -2.16 -9.52
C TRP A 5 23.34 -1.84 -8.10
N LEU A 6 22.90 -0.61 -7.87
CA LEU A 6 22.36 -0.23 -6.56
C LEU A 6 21.06 -1.00 -6.27
N LYS A 7 20.16 -1.09 -7.26
CA LYS A 7 18.90 -1.83 -7.13
C LYS A 7 19.14 -3.31 -6.84
N SER A 8 20.04 -3.96 -7.58
CA SER A 8 20.34 -5.38 -7.37
C SER A 8 20.95 -5.65 -5.99
N ARG A 9 21.86 -4.78 -5.53
CA ARG A 9 22.46 -4.90 -4.20
C ARG A 9 21.45 -4.66 -3.07
N CYS A 10 20.56 -3.67 -3.22
CA CYS A 10 19.49 -3.44 -2.25
C CYS A 10 18.53 -4.63 -2.16
N LEU A 11 18.15 -5.22 -3.30
CA LEU A 11 17.31 -6.43 -3.32
C LEU A 11 17.99 -7.60 -2.61
N ALA A 12 19.29 -7.83 -2.87
CA ALA A 12 20.04 -8.89 -2.19
C ALA A 12 20.08 -8.70 -0.66
N LEU A 13 20.22 -7.46 -0.19
CA LEU A 13 20.18 -7.11 1.24
C LEU A 13 18.79 -7.37 1.85
N LEU A 14 17.71 -7.03 1.16
CA LEU A 14 16.35 -7.34 1.62
C LEU A 14 16.12 -8.86 1.72
N HIS A 15 16.62 -9.64 0.77
CA HIS A 15 16.59 -11.10 0.84
C HIS A 15 17.39 -11.66 2.01
N HIS A 16 18.49 -11.02 2.39
CA HIS A 16 19.27 -11.41 3.57
C HIS A 16 18.50 -11.14 4.86
N VAL A 17 17.94 -9.93 5.03
CA VAL A 17 17.06 -9.56 6.17
C VAL A 17 15.89 -10.53 6.30
N ALA A 18 15.26 -10.91 5.19
CA ALA A 18 14.13 -11.84 5.19
C ALA A 18 14.51 -13.25 5.71
N ARG A 19 15.72 -13.73 5.38
CA ARG A 19 16.24 -15.06 5.77
C ARG A 19 16.78 -15.07 7.19
N MET A 20 17.67 -14.15 7.52
CA MET A 20 18.39 -14.14 8.81
C MET A 20 17.56 -13.54 9.94
N LYS A 21 16.50 -12.79 9.63
CA LYS A 21 15.68 -12.02 10.59
C LYS A 21 16.43 -10.88 11.29
N ASP A 22 17.66 -10.60 10.89
CA ASP A 22 18.44 -9.45 11.34
C ASP A 22 17.95 -8.15 10.70
N SER A 23 18.07 -7.03 11.44
CA SER A 23 17.75 -5.69 10.92
C SER A 23 19.00 -4.96 10.46
N ILE A 24 18.91 -4.26 9.32
CA ILE A 24 19.97 -3.37 8.83
C ILE A 24 19.49 -1.92 8.85
N VAL A 25 20.37 -0.95 9.10
CA VAL A 25 20.06 0.47 8.99
C VAL A 25 20.51 0.98 7.63
N MET A 26 19.57 1.43 6.80
CA MET A 26 19.86 2.08 5.53
C MET A 26 20.09 3.56 5.77
N THR A 27 21.25 4.07 5.35
CA THR A 27 21.58 5.49 5.43
C THR A 27 21.68 6.11 4.04
N LYS A 28 21.37 7.39 3.95
CA LYS A 28 21.61 8.24 2.77
C LYS A 28 22.37 9.47 3.25
N ARG A 29 23.60 9.65 2.74
CA ARG A 29 24.50 10.74 3.16
C ARG A 29 24.73 10.76 4.69
N GLY A 30 24.99 9.59 5.27
CA GLY A 30 25.21 9.43 6.72
C GLY A 30 23.96 9.52 7.59
N LYS A 31 22.80 9.89 7.05
CA LYS A 31 21.54 9.98 7.79
C LYS A 31 20.72 8.70 7.64
N PRO A 32 20.23 8.08 8.72
CA PRO A 32 19.36 6.92 8.63
C PRO A 32 18.03 7.29 7.95
N ILE A 33 17.59 6.47 6.99
CA ILE A 33 16.36 6.69 6.21
C ILE A 33 15.37 5.53 6.33
N ALA A 34 15.86 4.32 6.62
CA ALA A 34 15.02 3.14 6.77
C ALA A 34 15.74 2.09 7.62
N ARG A 35 14.96 1.23 8.27
CA ARG A 35 15.45 0.05 8.97
C ARG A 35 14.54 -1.13 8.60
N PRO A 36 14.81 -1.83 7.48
CA PRO A 36 14.03 -3.01 7.14
C PRO A 36 14.17 -4.06 8.23
N ALA A 37 13.03 -4.61 8.63
CA ALA A 37 12.93 -5.74 9.53
C ALA A 37 12.15 -6.84 8.82
N SER A 38 12.48 -8.10 9.10
CA SER A 38 11.70 -9.20 8.55
C SER A 38 10.31 -9.22 9.19
N LEU A 39 9.28 -9.14 8.36
CA LEU A 39 7.93 -9.43 8.82
C LEU A 39 7.85 -10.91 9.18
N ARG A 40 7.57 -11.20 10.45
CA ARG A 40 7.01 -12.52 10.79
C ARG A 40 5.68 -12.59 10.05
N LYS A 41 5.37 -13.73 9.44
CA LYS A 41 3.98 -14.01 9.06
C LYS A 41 3.21 -13.96 10.38
N SER A 42 2.58 -12.83 10.70
CA SER A 42 1.47 -12.87 11.64
C SER A 42 0.53 -13.91 11.03
N GLY A 43 0.12 -14.90 11.82
CA GLY A 43 -1.03 -15.70 11.41
C GLY A 43 -2.08 -14.70 11.00
N SER A 44 -2.40 -14.64 9.71
CA SER A 44 -3.37 -13.70 9.18
C SER A 44 -4.61 -13.96 10.00
N ARG A 45 -4.94 -13.07 10.93
CA ARG A 45 -6.27 -13.09 11.50
C ARG A 45 -7.15 -12.76 10.30
N PRO A 46 -8.01 -13.68 9.84
CA PRO A 46 -8.80 -13.42 8.66
C PRO A 46 -9.54 -12.10 8.89
N THR A 47 -9.33 -11.15 7.97
CA THR A 47 -10.12 -9.91 7.93
C THR A 47 -11.52 -10.18 7.38
N LEU A 48 -11.73 -11.37 6.84
CA LEU A 48 -13.05 -11.87 6.47
C LEU A 48 -13.94 -11.93 7.72
N GLY A 49 -15.03 -11.17 7.71
CA GLY A 49 -15.97 -11.06 8.84
C GLY A 49 -15.59 -10.02 9.92
N SER A 50 -14.54 -9.22 9.73
CA SER A 50 -14.23 -8.12 10.66
C SER A 50 -15.00 -6.83 10.39
N VAL A 51 -15.86 -6.83 9.37
CA VAL A 51 -16.71 -5.68 8.99
C VAL A 51 -18.16 -6.06 9.28
N SER A 52 -18.83 -5.24 10.09
CA SER A 52 -20.27 -5.34 10.30
C SER A 52 -20.96 -4.43 9.30
N LEU A 53 -21.72 -5.01 8.38
CA LEU A 53 -22.58 -4.27 7.47
C LEU A 53 -23.78 -3.71 8.25
N ILE A 54 -23.98 -2.40 8.18
CA ILE A 54 -25.10 -1.69 8.84
C ILE A 54 -26.38 -1.76 7.98
N ALA A 55 -26.25 -2.03 6.68
CA ALA A 55 -27.36 -2.21 5.76
C ALA A 55 -27.26 -3.57 5.05
N HIS A 56 -28.42 -4.18 4.77
CA HIS A 56 -28.48 -5.47 4.09
C HIS A 56 -28.48 -5.33 2.55
N GLU A 57 -28.91 -4.17 2.04
CA GLU A 57 -29.03 -3.89 0.62
C GLU A 57 -27.83 -3.08 0.13
N ASP A 58 -27.19 -3.55 -0.94
CA ASP A 58 -26.00 -2.96 -1.52
C ASP A 58 -26.26 -1.53 -2.03
N GLU A 59 -27.43 -1.29 -2.62
CA GLU A 59 -27.90 0.01 -3.11
C GLU A 59 -27.87 1.11 -2.03
N ALA A 60 -28.10 0.76 -0.76
CA ALA A 60 -28.07 1.70 0.36
C ALA A 60 -26.65 2.21 0.69
N TYR A 61 -25.60 1.53 0.21
CA TYR A 61 -24.21 1.96 0.37
C TYR A 61 -23.75 2.93 -0.71
N TYR A 62 -24.36 2.88 -1.90
CA TYR A 62 -23.90 3.61 -3.07
C TYR A 62 -24.63 4.94 -3.30
N GLY A 63 -25.71 5.22 -2.57
CA GLY A 63 -26.51 6.43 -2.72
C GLY A 63 -26.61 7.25 -1.44
N THR A 64 -25.94 8.40 -1.38
CA THR A 64 -26.24 9.45 -0.38
C THR A 64 -27.45 10.31 -0.79
N GLY A 65 -28.01 10.06 -1.98
CA GLY A 65 -29.02 10.92 -2.60
C GLY A 65 -28.49 12.28 -3.05
N GLN A 66 -27.19 12.54 -2.91
CA GLN A 66 -26.54 13.79 -3.29
C GLN A 66 -25.63 13.57 -4.51
N SER A 67 -25.69 14.50 -5.46
CA SER A 67 -24.74 14.57 -6.57
C SER A 67 -23.34 14.81 -6.03
N TRP A 68 -22.35 14.10 -6.58
CA TRP A 68 -20.95 14.35 -6.22
C TRP A 68 -20.46 15.62 -6.92
N ASP A 69 -19.62 16.42 -6.25
CA ASP A 69 -19.10 17.69 -6.79
C ASP A 69 -18.39 17.55 -8.16
N GLY A 70 -17.95 16.33 -8.51
CA GLY A 70 -17.33 16.01 -9.80
C GLY A 70 -18.29 15.67 -10.95
N GLU A 71 -19.60 15.57 -10.71
CA GLU A 71 -20.61 15.30 -11.75
C GLU A 71 -21.11 16.56 -12.47
N ALA A 72 -20.78 17.75 -11.94
CA ALA A 72 -21.29 19.03 -12.45
C ALA A 72 -20.69 19.49 -13.79
N GLU A 73 -19.63 18.86 -14.29
CA GLU A 73 -18.92 19.30 -15.50
C GLU A 73 -18.74 18.18 -16.53
N ARG A 74 -19.84 17.73 -17.14
CA ARG A 74 -19.76 17.14 -18.47
C ARG A 74 -19.94 18.26 -19.49
N PRO A 75 -18.88 18.72 -20.19
CA PRO A 75 -19.08 19.60 -21.33
C PRO A 75 -19.86 18.81 -22.39
N THR A 76 -21.05 19.29 -22.73
CA THR A 76 -21.80 18.84 -23.90
C THR A 76 -20.98 19.14 -25.14
N PHE A 77 -20.35 18.11 -25.71
CA PHE A 77 -19.77 18.19 -27.03
C PHE A 77 -20.91 18.15 -28.04
N GLU A 78 -21.36 19.33 -28.49
CA GLU A 78 -22.22 19.44 -29.67
C GLU A 78 -21.34 19.35 -30.92
N GLY A 79 -21.72 18.46 -31.83
CA GLY A 79 -21.04 18.21 -33.10
C GLY A 79 -21.45 19.16 -34.21
#